data_AF-A0A0D0DQ45-F1
#
_entry.id   AF-A0A0D0DQ45-F1
#
_cell.length_a   1.000
_cell.length_b   1.000
_cell.length_c   1.000
_cell.angle_alpha   90.00
_cell.angle_beta   90.00
_cell.angle_gamma   90.00
#
_symmetry.space_group_name_H-M   'P 1'
#
loop_
_entity.id
_entity.type
_entity.pdbx_description
1 polymer ?
#
loop_
_entity_poly.entity_id
_entity_poly.type
_entity_poly.pdbx_seq_one_letter_code
_entity_poly.pdbx_strand_id
1 'polypeptide(L)'
;MGGWLLDEHVKQVEARMWEHVKGGLVTGQCDGWKNVAKRTLVSSMMSVDFEEQKTTTNLLLHVLADIQVMEEQFGVTVITLCSDAAGDAHKM
;
A
#
# COMPACT_ATOMS: atom_id res chain seq x y z
N MET A 1 23.56 4.09 4.26
CA MET A 1 23.93 4.01 2.84
C MET A 1 24.37 2.58 2.58
N GLY A 2 23.61 1.83 1.78
CA GLY A 2 24.04 0.51 1.32
C GLY A 2 25.24 0.65 0.40
N GLY A 3 26.15 -0.34 0.37
CA GLY A 3 27.26 -0.31 -0.57
C GLY A 3 26.78 -0.49 -2.02
N TRP A 4 27.62 -0.14 -2.99
CA TRP A 4 27.33 -0.22 -4.44
C TRP A 4 26.69 -1.54 -4.91
N LEU A 5 27.10 -2.68 -4.33
CA LEU A 5 26.54 -3.99 -4.62
C LEU A 5 25.07 -4.12 -4.20
N LEU A 6 24.71 -3.51 -3.07
CA LEU A 6 23.34 -3.52 -2.56
C LEU A 6 22.45 -2.67 -3.46
N ASP A 7 22.92 -1.49 -3.86
CA ASP A 7 22.19 -0.57 -4.74
C ASP A 7 21.94 -1.20 -6.12
N GLU A 8 22.93 -1.93 -6.66
CA GLU A 8 22.79 -2.64 -7.93
C GLU A 8 21.79 -3.81 -7.83
N HIS A 9 21.79 -4.53 -6.71
CA HIS A 9 20.85 -5.62 -6.50
C HIS A 9 19.41 -5.11 -6.35
N VAL A 10 19.22 -3.98 -5.65
CA VAL A 10 17.91 -3.30 -5.55
C VAL A 10 17.38 -2.98 -6.95
N LYS A 11 18.18 -2.34 -7.81
CA LYS A 11 17.77 -2.02 -9.19
C LYS A 11 17.38 -3.26 -9.99
N GLN A 12 18.11 -4.36 -9.84
CA GLN A 12 17.80 -5.61 -10.55
C GLN A 12 16.48 -6.23 -10.08
N VAL A 13 16.20 -6.20 -8.78
CA VAL A 13 14.94 -6.69 -8.21
C VAL A 13 13.78 -5.81 -8.66
N GLU A 14 13.94 -4.49 -8.61
CA GLU A 14 12.92 -3.54 -9.09
C GLU A 14 12.62 -3.73 -10.58
N ALA A 15 13.65 -3.84 -11.42
CA ALA A 15 13.48 -4.06 -12.86
C ALA A 15 12.72 -5.35 -13.16
N ARG A 16 13.07 -6.47 -12.50
CA ARG A 16 12.38 -7.76 -12.65
C ARG A 16 10.94 -7.71 -12.18
N MET A 17 10.69 -7.04 -11.06
CA MET A 17 9.34 -6.86 -10.54
C MET A 17 8.51 -6.04 -11.53
N TRP A 18 9.03 -4.93 -12.07
CA TRP A 18 8.34 -4.13 -13.09
C TRP A 18 8.01 -4.91 -14.35
N GLU A 19 8.92 -5.73 -14.87
CA GLU A 19 8.64 -6.59 -16.03
C GLU A 19 7.47 -7.55 -15.81
N HIS A 20 7.27 -8.02 -14.57
CA HIS A 20 6.19 -8.97 -14.25
C HIS A 20 4.85 -8.31 -14.00
N VAL A 21 4.83 -7.07 -13.50
CA VAL A 21 3.58 -6.41 -13.08
C VAL A 21 3.04 -5.43 -14.12
N LYS A 22 3.88 -4.79 -14.92
CA LYS A 22 3.47 -3.70 -15.82
C LYS A 22 2.35 -4.13 -16.79
N GLY A 23 1.30 -3.30 -16.88
CA GLY A 23 0.11 -3.58 -17.70
C GLY A 23 -0.81 -4.66 -17.13
N GLY A 24 -0.48 -5.20 -15.95
CA GLY A 24 -1.29 -6.18 -15.24
C GLY A 24 -2.40 -5.55 -14.41
N LEU A 25 -3.29 -6.43 -13.93
CA LEU A 25 -4.36 -6.09 -13.00
C LEU A 25 -3.92 -6.48 -11.59
N VAL A 26 -4.15 -5.60 -10.61
CA VAL A 26 -3.80 -5.85 -9.22
C VAL A 26 -4.99 -5.64 -8.28
N THR A 27 -4.99 -6.42 -7.21
CA THR A 27 -5.88 -6.24 -6.07
C THR A 27 -5.08 -5.68 -4.89
N GLY A 28 -5.55 -4.58 -4.30
CA GLY A 28 -4.96 -4.03 -3.08
C GLY A 28 -5.61 -4.58 -1.82
N GLN A 29 -4.85 -4.63 -0.73
CA GLN A 29 -5.36 -4.95 0.61
C GLN A 29 -4.88 -3.89 1.60
N CYS A 30 -5.81 -3.37 2.41
CA CYS A 30 -5.54 -2.37 3.42
C CYS A 30 -6.07 -2.85 4.78
N ASP A 31 -5.20 -2.91 5.79
CA ASP A 31 -5.53 -3.40 7.13
C ASP A 31 -5.33 -2.33 8.20
N GLY A 32 -6.19 -2.31 9.21
CA GLY A 32 -6.05 -1.45 10.38
C GLY A 32 -5.42 -2.19 11.55
N TRP A 33 -4.15 -1.91 11.85
CA TRP A 33 -3.46 -2.53 12.98
C TRP A 33 -3.35 -1.58 14.18
N LYS A 34 -3.46 -2.08 15.42
CA LYS A 34 -3.14 -1.28 16.62
C LYS A 34 -1.68 -1.43 17.00
N ASN A 35 -0.91 -0.35 16.98
CA ASN A 35 0.50 -0.41 17.39
C ASN A 35 0.65 -0.71 18.89
N VAL A 36 1.90 -0.91 19.35
CA VAL A 36 2.23 -1.21 20.76
C VAL A 36 1.71 -0.13 21.74
N ALA A 37 1.54 1.10 21.25
CA ALA A 37 0.94 2.21 22.01
C ALA A 37 -0.61 2.26 21.92
N LYS A 38 -1.26 1.23 21.39
CA LYS A 38 -2.71 1.12 21.13
C LYS A 38 -3.28 2.17 20.17
N ARG A 39 -2.45 2.81 19.35
CA ARG A 39 -2.92 3.68 18.27
C ARG A 39 -3.30 2.83 17.07
N THR A 40 -4.46 3.11 16.48
CA THR A 40 -4.89 2.46 15.25
C THR A 40 -4.17 3.09 14.07
N LEU A 41 -3.34 2.30 13.41
CA LEU A 41 -2.59 2.61 12.19
C LEU A 41 -3.27 1.96 11.00
N VAL A 42 -3.03 2.52 9.81
CA VAL A 42 -3.44 1.94 8.53
C VAL A 42 -2.18 1.50 7.80
N SER A 43 -2.14 0.25 7.38
CA SER A 43 -1.05 -0.30 6.57
C SER A 43 -1.63 -1.00 5.34
N SER A 44 -1.04 -0.73 4.18
CA SER A 44 -1.46 -1.29 2.90
C SER A 44 -0.32 -2.13 2.36
N MET A 45 -0.62 -3.25 1.69
CA MET A 45 0.40 -4.23 1.27
C MET A 45 1.40 -3.69 0.21
N MET A 46 1.24 -2.44 -0.22
CA MET A 46 2.21 -1.69 -1.04
C MET A 46 2.66 -0.35 -0.42
N SER A 47 2.13 0.04 0.74
CA SER A 47 2.44 1.31 1.41
C SER A 47 2.88 1.05 2.84
N VAL A 48 4.19 1.12 3.05
CA VAL A 48 4.83 1.11 4.36
C VAL A 48 5.03 2.59 4.71
N ASP A 49 4.39 3.05 5.79
CA ASP A 49 4.62 4.34 6.48
C ASP A 49 3.49 5.40 6.46
N PHE A 50 2.27 5.03 6.88
CA PHE A 50 1.30 6.02 7.36
C PHE A 50 1.10 5.94 8.88
N GLU A 51 1.71 6.87 9.62
CA GLU A 51 1.50 7.04 11.07
C GLU A 51 0.37 8.04 11.36
N GLU A 52 -0.83 7.82 10.81
CA GLU A 52 -2.00 8.65 11.08
C GLU A 52 -3.06 7.92 11.89
N GLN A 53 -3.92 8.70 12.57
CA GLN A 53 -5.07 8.16 13.28
C GLN A 53 -6.04 7.55 12.25
N LYS A 54 -6.42 6.28 12.43
CA LYS A 54 -7.47 5.62 11.61
C LYS A 54 -8.79 6.39 11.77
N THR A 55 -9.10 7.20 10.77
CA THR A 55 -10.42 7.77 10.51
C THR A 55 -10.86 7.33 9.11
N THR A 56 -12.16 7.30 8.83
CA THR A 56 -12.67 6.93 7.49
C THR A 56 -12.10 7.84 6.40
N THR A 57 -11.95 9.14 6.70
CA THR A 57 -11.39 10.12 5.76
C THR A 57 -9.92 9.85 5.48
N ASN A 58 -9.10 9.62 6.51
CA ASN A 58 -7.68 9.35 6.32
C ASN A 58 -7.46 8.03 5.60
N LEU A 59 -8.24 7.00 5.95
CA LEU A 59 -8.21 5.71 5.26
C LEU A 59 -8.50 5.88 3.76
N LEU A 60 -9.53 6.63 3.40
CA LEU A 60 -9.85 6.90 2.00
C LEU A 60 -8.71 7.65 1.28
N LEU A 61 -8.13 8.66 1.92
CA LEU A 61 -7.01 9.43 1.34
C LEU A 61 -5.79 8.53 1.09
N HIS A 62 -5.44 7.66 2.03
CA HIS A 62 -4.34 6.71 1.86
C HIS A 62 -4.62 5.71 0.75
N VAL A 63 -5.84 5.16 0.69
CA VAL A 63 -6.24 4.23 -0.38
C VAL A 63 -6.14 4.89 -1.76
N LEU A 64 -6.58 6.14 -1.90
CA LEU A 64 -6.48 6.88 -3.16
C LEU A 64 -5.01 7.17 -3.54
N ALA A 65 -4.18 7.54 -2.56
CA ALA A 65 -2.76 7.76 -2.78
C ALA A 65 -2.04 6.46 -3.21
N ASP A 66 -2.39 5.33 -2.59
CA ASP A 66 -1.83 4.02 -2.95
C ASP A 66 -2.24 3.61 -4.37
N ILE A 67 -3.51 3.80 -4.74
CA ILE A 67 -3.97 3.54 -6.12
C ILE A 67 -3.14 4.39 -7.09
N GLN A 68 -2.98 5.68 -6.82
CA GLN A 68 -2.22 6.57 -7.69
C GLN A 68 -0.77 6.10 -7.86
N VAL A 69 -0.10 5.73 -6.76
CA VAL A 69 1.27 5.20 -6.81
C VAL A 69 1.33 3.92 -7.64
N MET A 70 0.39 2.99 -7.44
CA MET A 70 0.31 1.74 -8.21
C MET A 70 0.15 2.02 -9.70
N GLU A 71 -0.82 2.84 -10.09
CA GLU A 71 -1.13 3.09 -11.50
C GLU A 71 -0.04 3.91 -12.19
N GLU A 72 0.48 4.96 -11.55
CA GLU A 72 1.47 5.85 -12.16
C GLU A 72 2.89 5.28 -12.15
N GLN A 73 3.33 4.67 -11.04
CA GLN A 73 4.72 4.20 -10.90
C GLN A 73 4.91 2.77 -11.39
N PHE A 74 3.92 1.90 -11.21
CA PHE A 74 4.03 0.49 -11.61
C PHE A 74 3.29 0.18 -12.92
N GLY A 75 2.50 1.12 -13.44
CA GLY A 75 1.79 0.96 -14.70
C GLY A 75 0.78 -0.18 -14.68
N VAL A 76 0.23 -0.48 -13.50
CA VAL A 76 -0.82 -1.48 -13.27
C VAL A 76 -2.18 -0.81 -13.25
N THR A 77 -3.26 -1.60 -13.32
CA THR A 77 -4.62 -1.10 -13.05
C THR A 77 -5.15 -1.76 -11.80
N VAL A 78 -5.59 -0.95 -10.84
CA VAL A 78 -6.16 -1.47 -9.60
C VAL A 78 -7.63 -1.80 -9.83
N ILE A 79 -7.98 -3.09 -9.79
CA ILE A 79 -9.34 -3.54 -10.10
C ILE A 79 -10.22 -3.66 -8.85
N THR A 80 -9.60 -3.92 -7.69
CA THR A 80 -10.31 -4.12 -6.42
C THR A 80 -9.39 -3.74 -5.27
N LEU A 81 -9.95 -3.11 -4.23
CA LEU A 81 -9.29 -2.90 -2.94
C LEU A 81 -10.16 -3.45 -1.83
N CYS A 82 -9.57 -4.32 -1.02
CA CYS A 82 -10.23 -4.90 0.15
C CYS A 82 -9.69 -4.23 1.41
N SER A 83 -10.59 -3.77 2.28
CA SER A 83 -10.22 -3.30 3.61
C SER A 83 -10.95 -4.09 4.69
N ASP A 84 -10.32 -4.24 5.86
CA ASP A 84 -10.94 -4.84 7.02
C ASP A 84 -12.18 -4.03 7.47
N ALA A 85 -13.25 -4.73 7.84
CA ALA A 85 -14.42 -4.08 8.43
C ALA A 85 -14.07 -3.61 9.84
N ALA A 86 -13.58 -2.38 9.95
CA ALA A 86 -13.32 -1.73 11.23
C ALA A 86 -14.63 -1.38 11.95
N GLY A 87 -14.59 -1.13 13.26
CA GLY A 87 -15.79 -0.77 14.05
C GLY A 87 -16.49 0.52 13.62
N ASP A 88 -15.82 1.29 12.77
CA ASP A 88 -16.22 2.52 12.10
C ASP A 88 -16.97 2.29 10.77
N ALA A 89 -17.04 1.06 10.27
CA ALA A 89 -17.95 0.69 9.20
C ALA A 89 -19.41 0.71 9.71
N HIS A 90 -20.31 1.36 8.97
CA HIS A 90 -21.74 1.33 9.30
C HIS A 90 -22.21 -0.13 9.30
N LYS A 91 -22.79 -0.59 10.43
CA LYS A 91 -23.47 -1.88 10.44
C LYS A 91 -24.59 -1.84 9.41
N MET A 92 -24.53 -2.72 8.42
CA MET A 92 -25.72 -3.10 7.67
C MET A 92 -26.71 -3.83 8.57
#